data_AF-A2I0W3-F1
#
_entry.id   AF-A2I0W3-F1
#
_cell.length_a   1.000
_cell.length_b   1.000
_cell.length_c   1.000
_cell.angle_alpha   90.00
_cell.angle_beta   90.00
_cell.angle_gamma   90.00
#
_symmetry.space_group_name_H-M   'P 1'
#
loop_
_entity.id
_entity.type
_entity.pdbx_description
1 polymer ?
#
loop_
_entity_poly.entity_id
_entity_poly.type
_entity_poly.pdbx_seq_one_letter_code
_entity_poly.pdbx_strand_id
1 'polypeptide(L)'
;MGSLVHQLLNEAPIAEVQELASKVLESNYDFFLCSIPSLRKIEIFDYTAYSDVDASALRKGTYTPYKLTAEEQVMLDTMRAAGQEKIALKIIKQNHSKKRNRSRNGQLWTWTCKLPINLERYQIFNELNAETAKKMMKDSCFIYACIQVGVDEATINHMREIIRVKDFPMSKIKVIAKETGIRFHVIKYNEKYSNHSYTYEPDEEPKMTVELLLMYDHYMLNEKLPTSSMFIKNYEDVCKLCKDWTLEKKMLVNRRYETRYAINSKLVTPLAKVIELLFTNNYFEPIRTGELCTYFTTMYNENLEEMIDLTYNE
;
A
#
# COMPACT_ATOMS: atom_id res chain seq x y z
N MET A 1 8.75 24.30 2.87
CA MET A 1 8.92 25.36 3.88
C MET A 1 10.37 25.80 4.03
N GLY A 2 11.34 24.92 4.33
CA GLY A 2 12.75 25.34 4.52
C GLY A 2 13.44 25.99 3.30
N SER A 3 13.10 25.59 2.07
CA SER A 3 13.66 26.18 0.85
C SER A 3 13.13 27.59 0.56
N LEU A 4 11.87 27.85 0.86
CA LEU A 4 11.21 29.16 0.68
C LEU A 4 11.73 30.20 1.67
N VAL A 5 12.01 29.78 2.92
CA VAL A 5 12.60 30.66 3.95
C VAL A 5 14.02 31.09 3.57
N HIS A 6 14.83 30.20 2.99
CA HIS A 6 16.18 30.55 2.54
C HIS A 6 16.18 31.55 1.38
N GLN A 7 15.19 31.45 0.48
CA GLN A 7 15.05 32.36 -0.65
C GLN A 7 14.55 33.75 -0.22
N LEU A 8 13.57 33.79 0.70
CA LEU A 8 13.07 35.04 1.28
C LEU A 8 14.14 35.82 2.07
N LEU A 9 15.05 35.12 2.77
CA LEU A 9 16.16 35.74 3.49
C LEU A 9 17.21 36.39 2.55
N ASN A 10 17.34 35.89 1.32
CA ASN A 10 18.34 36.35 0.36
C ASN A 10 17.80 37.41 -0.62
N GLU A 11 16.48 37.47 -0.84
CA GLU A 11 15.89 38.34 -1.87
C GLU A 11 15.22 39.62 -1.31
N ALA A 12 14.91 39.72 -0.01
CA ALA A 12 14.63 40.99 0.68
C ALA A 12 14.68 40.81 2.22
N PRO A 13 15.52 41.56 2.97
CA PRO A 13 15.65 41.38 4.40
C PRO A 13 14.50 42.10 5.12
N ILE A 14 13.33 41.47 5.22
CA ILE A 14 12.30 41.92 6.14
C ILE A 14 12.70 41.40 7.53
N ALA A 15 13.14 42.30 8.41
CA ALA A 15 13.66 41.95 9.74
C ALA A 15 12.70 41.08 10.58
N GLU A 16 11.40 41.21 10.34
CA GLU A 16 10.34 40.42 10.97
C GLU A 16 10.39 38.93 10.58
N VAL A 17 10.88 38.60 9.37
CA VAL A 17 11.06 37.22 8.88
C VAL A 17 12.28 36.56 9.54
N GLN A 18 13.33 37.33 9.85
CA GLN A 18 14.52 36.82 10.54
C GLN A 18 14.24 36.40 11.98
N GLU A 19 13.39 37.14 12.69
CA GLU A 19 13.03 36.80 14.08
C GLU A 19 12.07 35.61 14.15
N LEU A 20 11.19 35.44 13.16
CA LEU A 20 10.32 34.27 13.07
C LEU A 20 11.10 33.01 12.65
N ALA A 21 12.03 33.14 11.70
CA ALA A 21 12.84 32.03 11.19
C ALA A 21 13.82 31.49 12.24
N SER A 22 14.43 32.36 13.05
CA SER A 22 15.34 31.95 14.12
C SER A 22 14.63 31.14 15.22
N LYS A 23 13.38 31.48 15.57
CA LYS A 23 12.55 30.68 16.50
C LYS A 23 12.15 29.31 15.94
N VAL A 24 11.96 29.18 14.62
CA VAL A 24 11.62 27.91 13.97
C VAL A 24 12.83 26.98 13.85
N LEU A 25 14.01 27.54 13.58
CA LEU A 25 15.28 26.81 13.39
C LEU A 25 15.83 26.16 14.68
N GLU A 26 15.56 26.71 15.86
CA GLU A 26 16.06 26.13 17.12
C GLU A 26 15.31 24.86 17.58
N SER A 27 14.15 24.55 16.98
CA SER A 27 13.25 23.53 17.54
C SER A 27 13.26 22.15 16.85
N ASN A 28 13.85 22.00 15.65
CA ASN A 28 13.74 20.73 14.91
C ASN A 28 15.00 20.38 14.10
N TYR A 29 15.82 19.50 14.70
CA TYR A 29 16.75 18.54 14.12
C TYR A 29 17.20 18.69 12.65
N ASP A 30 18.52 18.87 12.50
CA ASP A 30 19.36 18.44 11.40
C ASP A 30 18.85 17.16 10.72
N PHE A 31 18.62 17.19 9.40
CA PHE A 31 19.14 16.20 8.44
C PHE A 31 18.90 16.74 7.02
N PHE A 32 20.00 17.00 6.30
CA PHE A 32 20.15 17.60 4.96
C PHE A 32 20.25 19.14 4.85
N LEU A 33 21.30 19.72 5.42
CA LEU A 33 22.04 20.78 4.72
C LEU A 33 23.20 20.15 3.93
N CYS A 34 22.90 19.22 3.03
CA CYS A 34 23.83 18.99 1.93
C CYS A 34 23.69 20.22 1.04
N SER A 35 24.63 21.15 1.13
CA SER A 35 24.78 22.25 0.19
C SER A 35 24.71 21.68 -1.22
N ILE A 36 23.58 21.90 -1.92
CA ILE A 36 23.42 21.52 -3.32
C ILE A 36 24.38 22.44 -4.08
N PRO A 37 25.56 21.95 -4.55
CA PRO A 37 26.61 22.85 -5.02
C PRO A 37 26.21 23.56 -6.31
N SER A 38 25.31 22.94 -7.08
CA SER A 38 24.66 23.50 -8.25
C SER A 38 23.36 22.74 -8.50
N LEU A 39 22.23 23.46 -8.47
CA LEU A 39 20.95 22.90 -8.90
C LEU A 39 20.97 22.80 -10.43
N ARG A 40 21.12 21.58 -10.96
CA ARG A 40 21.27 21.37 -12.42
C ARG A 40 19.95 21.31 -13.18
N LYS A 41 18.89 20.83 -12.53
CA LYS A 41 17.56 20.65 -13.13
C LYS A 41 16.50 20.55 -12.04
N ILE A 42 15.37 21.22 -12.25
CA ILE A 42 14.11 20.96 -11.55
C ILE A 42 13.18 20.30 -12.58
N GLU A 43 12.64 19.13 -12.27
CA GLU A 43 11.62 18.47 -13.09
C GLU A 43 10.31 18.47 -12.30
N ILE A 44 9.29 19.12 -12.85
CA ILE A 44 7.92 19.04 -12.33
C ILE A 44 7.26 17.86 -13.03
N PHE A 45 6.86 16.87 -12.25
CA PHE A 45 6.12 15.72 -12.76
C PHE A 45 4.63 15.98 -12.57
N ASP A 46 3.92 16.20 -13.68
CA ASP A 46 2.47 16.24 -13.66
C ASP A 46 1.92 14.80 -13.56
N TYR A 47 1.49 14.43 -12.35
CA TYR A 47 0.91 13.12 -12.09
C TYR A 47 -0.56 13.03 -12.53
N THR A 48 -1.22 14.14 -12.88
CA THR A 48 -2.61 14.13 -13.36
C THR A 48 -2.73 13.50 -14.76
N ALA A 49 -1.69 13.66 -15.59
CA ALA A 49 -1.56 13.01 -16.90
C ALA A 49 -1.48 11.47 -16.84
N TYR A 50 -1.25 10.89 -15.65
CA TYR A 50 -1.14 9.45 -15.43
C TYR A 50 -2.28 8.90 -14.56
N SER A 51 -3.42 9.59 -14.52
CA SER A 51 -4.59 9.22 -13.71
C SER A 51 -5.04 7.77 -13.94
N ASP A 52 -4.83 7.20 -15.12
CA ASP A 52 -5.21 5.83 -15.49
C ASP A 52 -4.06 4.79 -15.35
N VAL A 53 -2.91 5.19 -14.82
CA VAL A 53 -1.73 4.32 -14.68
C VAL A 53 -1.59 3.82 -13.24
N ASP A 54 -1.35 2.52 -13.10
CA ASP A 54 -1.10 1.85 -11.81
C ASP A 54 0.22 2.35 -11.18
N ALA A 55 0.19 2.64 -9.87
CA ALA A 55 1.35 3.10 -9.09
C ALA A 55 2.59 2.20 -9.23
N SER A 56 2.38 0.89 -9.37
CA SER A 56 3.44 -0.11 -9.53
C SER A 56 4.14 -0.07 -10.91
N ALA A 57 3.62 0.73 -11.84
CA ALA A 57 4.15 0.91 -13.19
C ALA A 57 5.03 2.17 -13.34
N LEU A 58 4.96 3.12 -12.40
CA LEU A 58 5.78 4.33 -12.40
C LEU A 58 7.14 4.05 -11.73
N ARG A 59 8.24 4.14 -12.50
CA ARG A 59 9.61 4.16 -11.94
C ARG A 59 10.21 5.55 -12.16
N LYS A 60 10.59 6.23 -11.07
CA LYS A 60 11.30 7.53 -11.07
C LYS A 60 10.64 8.60 -11.94
N GLY A 61 9.33 8.78 -11.84
CA GLY A 61 8.60 9.81 -12.60
C GLY A 61 8.51 9.56 -14.12
N THR A 62 9.02 8.43 -14.61
CA THR A 62 8.93 8.03 -16.01
C THR A 62 7.97 6.86 -16.18
N TYR A 63 6.97 7.03 -17.05
CA TYR A 63 6.19 5.93 -17.60
C TYR A 63 6.85 5.48 -18.90
N THR A 64 7.42 4.28 -18.91
CA THR A 64 7.79 3.63 -20.17
C THR A 64 6.58 2.82 -20.62
N PRO A 65 5.87 3.21 -21.69
CA PRO A 65 4.79 2.39 -22.21
C PRO A 65 5.32 1.00 -22.52
N TYR A 66 4.51 -0.01 -22.20
CA TYR A 66 4.87 -1.41 -22.43
C TYR A 66 5.29 -1.58 -23.90
N LYS A 67 6.53 -2.05 -24.14
CA LYS A 67 6.92 -2.50 -25.47
C LYS A 67 6.13 -3.77 -25.77
N LEU A 68 5.09 -3.61 -26.58
CA LEU A 68 4.32 -4.73 -27.12
C LEU A 68 5.25 -5.62 -27.95
N THR A 69 5.08 -6.94 -27.85
CA THR A 69 5.70 -7.83 -28.83
C THR A 69 5.07 -7.58 -30.20
N ALA A 70 5.74 -8.03 -31.28
CA ALA A 70 5.18 -7.91 -32.63
C ALA A 70 3.79 -8.56 -32.73
N GLU A 71 3.58 -9.70 -32.05
CA GLU A 71 2.28 -10.39 -32.00
C GLU A 71 1.21 -9.62 -31.22
N GLU A 72 1.58 -9.01 -30.08
CA GLU A 72 0.66 -8.19 -29.29
C GLU A 72 0.28 -6.89 -30.00
N GLN A 73 1.21 -6.33 -30.77
CA GLN A 73 0.96 -5.17 -31.63
C GLN A 73 -0.04 -5.52 -32.74
N VAL A 74 0.18 -6.64 -33.45
CA VAL A 74 -0.76 -7.14 -34.47
C VAL A 74 -2.14 -7.42 -33.88
N MET A 75 -2.20 -8.02 -32.68
CA MET A 75 -3.46 -8.26 -31.98
C MET A 75 -4.19 -6.95 -31.63
N LEU A 76 -3.46 -5.97 -31.09
CA LEU A 76 -4.03 -4.67 -30.74
C LEU A 76 -4.59 -3.96 -31.98
N ASP A 77 -3.83 -3.94 -33.07
CA ASP A 77 -4.23 -3.28 -34.31
C ASP A 77 -5.45 -3.97 -34.95
N THR A 78 -5.48 -5.31 -34.95
CA THR A 78 -6.62 -6.10 -35.45
C THR A 78 -7.89 -5.85 -34.64
N MET A 79 -7.79 -5.85 -33.31
CA MET A 79 -8.94 -5.64 -32.44
C MET A 79 -9.38 -4.18 -32.41
N ARG A 80 -8.46 -3.22 -32.62
CA ARG A 80 -8.78 -1.80 -32.78
C ARG A 80 -9.58 -1.58 -34.07
N ALA A 81 -9.20 -2.21 -35.18
CA ALA A 81 -9.98 -2.17 -36.42
C ALA A 81 -11.40 -2.74 -36.27
N ALA A 82 -11.60 -3.67 -35.33
CA ALA A 82 -12.91 -4.23 -34.98
C ALA A 82 -13.68 -3.45 -33.89
N GLY A 83 -13.17 -2.29 -33.42
CA GLY A 83 -13.79 -1.50 -32.35
C GLY A 83 -13.70 -2.13 -30.95
N GLN A 84 -12.85 -3.15 -30.78
CA GLN A 84 -12.69 -3.94 -29.55
C GLN A 84 -11.38 -3.66 -28.80
N GLU A 85 -10.82 -2.46 -28.97
CA GLU A 85 -9.52 -2.07 -28.39
C GLU A 85 -9.42 -2.30 -26.87
N LYS A 86 -10.49 -1.99 -26.12
CA LYS A 86 -10.54 -2.20 -24.66
C LYS A 86 -10.34 -3.66 -24.26
N ILE A 87 -10.80 -4.61 -25.10
CA ILE A 87 -10.65 -6.05 -24.85
C ILE A 87 -9.20 -6.46 -25.10
N ALA A 88 -8.59 -5.98 -26.18
CA ALA A 88 -7.18 -6.25 -26.51
C ALA A 88 -6.24 -5.77 -25.40
N LEU A 89 -6.41 -4.52 -24.96
CA LEU A 89 -5.62 -3.94 -23.88
C LEU A 89 -5.79 -4.72 -22.57
N LYS A 90 -7.00 -5.23 -22.27
CA LYS A 90 -7.25 -6.08 -21.10
C LYS A 90 -6.49 -7.40 -21.19
N ILE A 91 -6.46 -8.04 -22.35
CA ILE A 91 -5.74 -9.31 -22.56
C ILE A 91 -4.23 -9.11 -22.47
N ILE A 92 -3.70 -8.08 -23.13
CA ILE A 92 -2.28 -7.72 -23.07
C ILE A 92 -1.87 -7.44 -21.62
N LYS A 93 -2.62 -6.62 -20.89
CA LYS A 93 -2.37 -6.32 -19.47
C LYS A 93 -2.38 -7.59 -18.60
N GLN A 94 -3.30 -8.52 -18.86
CA GLN A 94 -3.35 -9.82 -18.16
C GLN A 94 -2.16 -10.74 -18.49
N ASN A 95 -1.61 -10.68 -19.70
CA ASN A 95 -0.47 -11.50 -20.10
C ASN A 95 0.84 -10.95 -19.56
N HIS A 96 1.01 -9.62 -19.54
CA HIS A 96 2.18 -8.96 -18.95
C HIS A 96 2.22 -9.06 -17.43
N SER A 97 1.07 -8.99 -16.75
CA SER A 97 1.01 -9.20 -15.29
C SER A 97 1.44 -10.60 -14.86
N LYS A 98 1.28 -11.62 -15.74
CA LYS A 98 1.73 -13.00 -15.49
C LYS A 98 3.25 -13.19 -15.57
N LYS A 99 4.01 -12.26 -16.17
CA LYS A 99 5.47 -12.39 -16.40
C LYS A 99 6.37 -11.67 -15.39
N ARG A 100 5.83 -10.92 -14.42
CA ARG A 100 6.66 -10.41 -13.31
C ARG A 100 6.98 -11.57 -12.37
N ASN A 101 8.24 -11.98 -12.32
CA ASN A 101 8.77 -12.65 -11.12
C ASN A 101 8.48 -11.72 -9.95
N ARG A 102 7.40 -12.01 -9.20
CA ARG A 102 7.00 -11.22 -8.03
C ARG A 102 8.20 -11.13 -7.11
N SER A 103 8.53 -9.91 -6.71
CA SER A 103 9.77 -9.63 -6.00
C SER A 103 9.83 -10.45 -4.70
N ARG A 104 11.01 -10.58 -4.09
CA ARG A 104 11.11 -11.13 -2.73
C ARG A 104 10.96 -10.01 -1.70
N ASN A 105 10.25 -8.94 -2.03
CA ASN A 105 10.18 -7.76 -1.18
C ASN A 105 8.72 -7.46 -0.83
N GLY A 106 8.53 -6.90 0.35
CA GLY A 106 7.27 -6.27 0.74
C GLY A 106 7.29 -4.81 0.34
N GLN A 107 6.20 -4.34 -0.24
CA GLN A 107 5.94 -3.02 -0.76
C GLN A 107 4.61 -2.50 -0.19
N LEU A 108 4.28 -1.26 -0.54
CA LEU A 108 3.02 -0.64 -0.14
C LEU A 108 1.84 -1.40 -0.74
N TRP A 109 0.79 -1.61 0.08
CA TRP A 109 -0.47 -2.13 -0.41
C TRP A 109 -1.18 -1.07 -1.26
N THR A 110 -1.61 -1.41 -2.47
CA THR A 110 -2.13 -0.45 -3.47
C THR A 110 -3.61 -0.65 -3.79
N TRP A 111 -4.38 -1.25 -2.87
CA TRP A 111 -5.82 -1.46 -3.05
C TRP A 111 -6.63 -1.08 -1.80
N THR A 112 -7.85 -0.58 -1.98
CA THR A 112 -8.86 -0.49 -0.91
C THR A 112 -9.82 -1.68 -0.97
N CYS A 113 -10.34 -2.12 0.17
CA CYS A 113 -11.30 -3.23 0.28
C CYS A 113 -12.74 -2.73 0.36
N LYS A 114 -13.52 -2.89 -0.71
CA LYS A 114 -14.93 -2.49 -0.78
C LYS A 114 -15.87 -3.33 0.05
N LEU A 115 -15.52 -4.59 0.33
CA LEU A 115 -16.28 -5.38 1.29
C LEU A 115 -16.06 -4.76 2.67
N PRO A 116 -17.12 -4.41 3.44
CA PRO A 116 -16.98 -3.72 4.72
C PRO A 116 -16.55 -4.71 5.80
N ILE A 117 -15.35 -5.27 5.69
CA ILE A 117 -14.68 -6.06 6.70
C ILE A 117 -13.44 -5.30 7.15
N ASN A 118 -13.16 -5.31 8.46
CA ASN A 118 -12.00 -4.65 9.00
C ASN A 118 -10.73 -5.48 8.73
N LEU A 119 -9.85 -4.96 7.89
CA LEU A 119 -8.54 -5.53 7.59
C LEU A 119 -7.39 -4.57 7.96
N GLU A 120 -7.66 -3.53 8.77
CA GLU A 120 -6.67 -2.50 9.12
C GLU A 120 -5.44 -3.10 9.81
N ARG A 121 -5.63 -4.16 10.61
CA ARG A 121 -4.54 -4.93 11.25
C ARG A 121 -3.48 -5.43 10.25
N TYR A 122 -3.83 -5.55 8.98
CA TYR A 122 -2.94 -5.99 7.89
C TYR A 122 -2.55 -4.84 6.95
N GLN A 123 -2.77 -3.59 7.36
CA GLN A 123 -2.56 -2.37 6.58
C GLN A 123 -3.41 -2.30 5.30
N ILE A 124 -4.58 -2.95 5.30
CA ILE A 124 -5.56 -2.95 4.21
C ILE A 124 -6.80 -2.20 4.67
N PHE A 125 -7.12 -1.09 4.00
CA PHE A 125 -8.19 -0.17 4.42
C PHE A 125 -9.41 -0.28 3.50
N ASN A 126 -10.60 0.01 4.03
CA ASN A 126 -11.83 0.04 3.23
C ASN A 126 -11.96 1.29 2.37
N GLU A 127 -11.32 2.38 2.79
CA GLU A 127 -11.33 3.68 2.14
C GLU A 127 -9.98 4.38 2.23
N LEU A 128 -9.71 5.24 1.26
CA LEU A 128 -8.57 6.14 1.26
C LEU A 128 -9.04 7.50 1.76
N ASN A 129 -8.47 7.95 2.87
CA ASN A 129 -8.68 9.26 3.49
C ASN A 129 -7.34 9.73 4.11
N ALA A 130 -7.32 10.93 4.70
CA ALA A 130 -6.09 11.49 5.29
C ALA A 130 -5.46 10.58 6.36
N GLU A 131 -6.29 9.97 7.19
CA GLU A 131 -5.85 9.11 8.28
C GLU A 131 -5.29 7.80 7.75
N THR A 132 -6.00 7.15 6.83
CA THR A 132 -5.56 5.87 6.24
C THR A 132 -4.33 6.10 5.37
N ALA A 133 -4.26 7.19 4.60
CA ALA A 133 -3.06 7.59 3.87
C ALA A 133 -1.87 7.76 4.82
N LYS A 134 -2.04 8.48 5.94
CA LYS A 134 -1.01 8.65 6.96
C LYS A 134 -0.56 7.30 7.54
N LYS A 135 -1.48 6.39 7.87
CA LYS A 135 -1.15 5.03 8.36
C LYS A 135 -0.40 4.21 7.30
N MET A 136 -0.81 4.29 6.03
CA MET A 136 -0.15 3.63 4.90
C MET A 136 1.28 4.14 4.69
N MET A 137 1.50 5.44 4.86
CA MET A 137 2.78 6.09 4.57
C MET A 137 3.69 6.28 5.78
N LYS A 138 3.21 6.09 7.01
CA LYS A 138 4.04 6.21 8.24
C LYS A 138 5.08 5.11 8.33
N ASP A 139 4.65 3.84 8.35
CA ASP A 139 5.51 2.68 8.54
C ASP A 139 5.57 1.78 7.30
N SER A 140 6.65 1.02 7.12
CA SER A 140 6.66 -0.05 6.10
C SER A 140 5.71 -1.16 6.51
N CYS A 141 5.20 -1.96 5.58
CA CYS A 141 4.29 -3.06 5.91
C CYS A 141 4.90 -4.08 6.88
N PHE A 142 6.22 -4.28 6.80
CA PHE A 142 6.97 -5.10 7.73
C PHE A 142 6.95 -4.52 9.16
N ILE A 143 7.26 -3.23 9.33
CA ILE A 143 7.20 -2.56 10.64
C ILE A 143 5.76 -2.52 11.15
N TYR A 144 4.80 -2.22 10.28
CA TYR A 144 3.39 -2.15 10.63
C TYR A 144 2.91 -3.50 11.20
N ALA A 145 3.25 -4.63 10.57
CA ALA A 145 2.93 -5.95 11.10
C ALA A 145 3.55 -6.19 12.49
N CYS A 146 4.78 -5.72 12.73
CA CYS A 146 5.44 -5.81 14.03
C CYS A 146 4.75 -4.96 15.11
N ILE A 147 4.24 -3.78 14.75
CA ILE A 147 3.42 -2.96 15.66
C ILE A 147 2.13 -3.71 16.02
N GLN A 148 1.46 -4.32 15.05
CA GLN A 148 0.17 -4.99 15.23
C GLN A 148 0.26 -6.28 16.06
N VAL A 149 1.41 -6.96 16.06
CA VAL A 149 1.66 -8.12 16.92
C VAL A 149 2.09 -7.75 18.34
N GLY A 150 2.38 -6.46 18.59
CA GLY A 150 2.73 -5.96 19.93
C GLY A 150 4.22 -5.96 20.24
N VAL A 151 5.09 -5.80 19.24
CA VAL A 151 6.51 -5.49 19.50
C VAL A 151 6.61 -4.15 20.23
N ASP A 152 7.48 -4.07 21.24
CA ASP A 152 7.62 -2.89 22.08
C ASP A 152 8.11 -1.65 21.30
N GLU A 153 7.75 -0.47 21.79
CA GLU A 153 8.01 0.78 21.08
C GLU A 153 9.50 1.08 20.89
N ALA A 154 10.37 0.68 21.83
CA ALA A 154 11.80 0.90 21.71
C ALA A 154 12.38 0.05 20.55
N THR A 155 11.99 -1.22 20.47
CA THR A 155 12.36 -2.11 19.35
C THR A 155 11.80 -1.60 18.02
N ILE A 156 10.54 -1.13 17.98
CA ILE A 156 9.96 -0.54 16.77
C ILE A 156 10.70 0.71 16.31
N ASN A 157 11.07 1.60 17.23
CA ASN A 157 11.83 2.80 16.90
C ASN A 157 13.21 2.45 16.34
N HIS A 158 13.89 1.47 16.93
CA HIS A 158 15.13 0.95 16.37
C HIS A 158 14.94 0.34 14.97
N MET A 159 13.86 -0.42 14.75
CA MET A 159 13.53 -0.93 13.41
C MET A 159 13.29 0.18 12.39
N ARG A 160 12.69 1.31 12.78
CA ARG A 160 12.49 2.49 11.91
C ARG A 160 13.82 3.16 11.53
N GLU A 161 14.80 3.17 12.42
CA GLU A 161 16.14 3.72 12.13
C GLU A 161 16.86 2.90 11.06
N ILE A 162 16.70 1.57 11.11
CA ILE A 162 17.31 0.62 10.16
C ILE A 162 16.52 0.58 8.84
N ILE A 163 15.19 0.47 8.91
CA ILE A 163 14.31 0.30 7.74
C ILE A 163 13.72 1.66 7.35
N ARG A 164 14.51 2.41 6.58
CA ARG A 164 14.12 3.75 6.08
C ARG A 164 13.31 3.73 4.79
N VAL A 165 13.16 2.56 4.18
CA VAL A 165 12.48 2.36 2.89
C VAL A 165 11.20 1.56 3.07
N LYS A 166 10.19 1.88 2.25
CA LYS A 166 8.92 1.13 2.22
C LYS A 166 9.03 -0.22 1.54
N ASP A 167 9.89 -0.31 0.52
CA ASP A 167 10.22 -1.55 -0.16
C ASP A 167 11.29 -2.29 0.67
N PHE A 168 10.86 -3.33 1.40
CA PHE A 168 11.73 -4.07 2.31
C PHE A 168 11.99 -5.51 1.81
N PRO A 169 13.24 -5.85 1.45
CA PRO A 169 13.57 -7.16 0.91
C PRO A 169 13.67 -8.25 1.98
N MET A 170 13.18 -9.44 1.66
CA MET A 170 13.20 -10.61 2.58
C MET A 170 14.63 -11.04 2.96
N SER A 171 15.62 -10.77 2.11
CA SER A 171 17.04 -11.03 2.41
C SER A 171 17.59 -10.24 3.59
N LYS A 172 16.97 -9.11 3.95
CA LYS A 172 17.39 -8.26 5.07
C LYS A 172 16.70 -8.62 6.38
N ILE A 173 15.67 -9.47 6.37
CA ILE A 173 14.97 -9.92 7.60
C ILE A 173 15.95 -10.60 8.56
N LYS A 174 16.93 -11.36 8.07
CA LYS A 174 17.96 -11.97 8.91
C LYS A 174 18.74 -10.96 9.75
N VAL A 175 19.00 -9.77 9.20
CA VAL A 175 19.70 -8.69 9.93
C VAL A 175 18.79 -8.17 11.03
N ILE A 176 17.52 -7.90 10.72
CA ILE A 176 16.55 -7.42 11.73
C ILE A 176 16.34 -8.45 12.84
N ALA A 177 16.25 -9.74 12.51
CA ALA A 177 16.13 -10.81 13.49
C ALA A 177 17.26 -10.75 14.54
N LYS A 178 18.50 -10.60 14.06
CA LYS A 178 19.70 -10.45 14.91
C LYS A 178 19.67 -9.19 15.76
N GLU A 179 19.41 -8.02 15.17
CA GLU A 179 19.42 -6.73 15.88
C GLU A 179 18.31 -6.63 16.94
N THR A 180 17.15 -7.24 16.69
CA THR A 180 15.98 -7.13 17.58
C THR A 180 15.85 -8.28 18.57
N GLY A 181 16.49 -9.43 18.30
CA GLY A 181 16.28 -10.67 19.06
C GLY A 181 14.92 -11.32 18.80
N ILE A 182 14.28 -11.02 17.66
CA ILE A 182 12.97 -11.54 17.28
C ILE A 182 13.13 -12.61 16.20
N ARG A 183 12.42 -13.73 16.35
CA ARG A 183 12.28 -14.74 15.28
C ARG A 183 11.20 -14.29 14.30
N PHE A 184 11.51 -14.30 13.01
CA PHE A 184 10.53 -14.06 11.96
C PHE A 184 10.29 -15.33 11.15
N HIS A 185 9.05 -15.79 11.09
CA HIS A 185 8.65 -16.86 10.18
C HIS A 185 7.80 -16.27 9.07
N VAL A 186 8.23 -16.43 7.81
CA VAL A 186 7.60 -15.83 6.64
C VAL A 186 7.11 -16.92 5.70
N ILE A 187 5.80 -16.96 5.48
CA ILE A 187 5.19 -17.75 4.41
C ILE A 187 5.08 -16.89 3.16
N LYS A 188 5.88 -17.20 2.13
CA LYS A 188 5.71 -16.61 0.80
C LYS A 188 4.57 -17.34 0.09
N TYR A 189 3.47 -16.62 -0.10
CA TYR A 189 2.31 -17.13 -0.79
C TYR A 189 2.60 -17.31 -2.29
N ASN A 190 2.23 -18.46 -2.83
CA ASN A 190 2.29 -18.75 -4.25
C ASN A 190 0.96 -19.34 -4.72
N GLU A 191 0.34 -18.71 -5.71
CA GLU A 191 -0.95 -19.14 -6.25
C GLU A 191 -0.85 -20.43 -7.08
N LYS A 192 0.30 -20.64 -7.75
CA LYS A 192 0.48 -21.74 -8.71
C LYS A 192 1.22 -22.96 -8.15
N TYR A 193 2.00 -22.76 -7.10
CA TYR A 193 2.88 -23.77 -6.52
C TYR A 193 2.70 -23.81 -5.01
N SER A 194 3.39 -24.75 -4.36
CA SER A 194 3.47 -24.79 -2.90
C SER A 194 4.00 -23.46 -2.34
N ASN A 195 3.38 -23.03 -1.24
CA ASN A 195 3.90 -21.92 -0.45
C ASN A 195 5.31 -22.28 0.06
N HIS A 196 6.18 -21.27 0.13
CA HIS A 196 7.52 -21.45 0.66
C HIS A 196 7.60 -20.81 2.04
N SER A 197 8.09 -21.56 3.02
CA SER A 197 8.33 -21.11 4.38
C SER A 197 9.81 -20.72 4.54
N TYR A 198 10.06 -19.61 5.23
CA TYR A 198 11.38 -19.12 5.57
C TYR A 198 11.39 -18.71 7.04
N THR A 199 12.34 -19.25 7.82
CA THR A 199 12.54 -18.86 9.21
C THR A 199 13.85 -18.08 9.34
N TYR A 200 13.77 -16.94 10.03
CA TYR A 200 14.90 -16.08 10.34
C TYR A 200 15.08 -16.05 11.85
N GLU A 201 16.17 -16.66 12.30
CA GLU A 201 16.51 -16.79 13.71
C GLU A 201 17.45 -15.65 14.16
N PRO A 202 17.27 -15.12 15.38
CA PRO A 202 18.30 -14.35 16.08
C PRO A 202 19.49 -15.23 16.48
N ASP A 203 20.57 -14.60 16.95
CA ASP A 203 21.76 -15.33 17.44
C ASP A 203 21.55 -15.93 18.84
N GLU A 204 20.67 -15.32 19.64
CA GLU A 204 20.28 -15.78 20.98
C GLU A 204 18.86 -16.38 20.98
N GLU A 205 18.37 -16.83 22.15
CA GLU A 205 17.00 -17.32 22.27
C GLU A 205 15.98 -16.20 21.95
N PRO A 206 15.04 -16.43 21.01
CA PRO A 206 14.15 -15.39 20.54
C PRO A 206 13.18 -14.93 21.63
N LYS A 207 13.09 -13.62 21.83
CA LYS A 207 12.14 -13.01 22.78
C LYS A 207 10.70 -13.23 22.37
N MET A 208 10.44 -13.33 21.06
CA MET A 208 9.14 -13.65 20.49
C MET A 208 9.27 -14.16 19.06
N THR A 209 8.17 -14.70 18.52
CA THR A 209 8.07 -15.09 17.11
C THR A 209 6.98 -14.29 16.41
N VAL A 210 7.31 -13.70 15.26
CA VAL A 210 6.36 -12.98 14.40
C VAL A 210 6.08 -13.81 13.15
N GLU A 211 4.82 -14.20 13.00
CA GLU A 211 4.29 -15.01 11.90
C GLU A 211 3.80 -14.10 10.78
N LEU A 212 4.52 -14.09 9.66
CA LEU A 212 4.28 -13.22 8.51
C LEU A 212 3.82 -14.00 7.29
N LEU A 213 2.92 -13.37 6.53
CA LEU A 213 2.48 -13.75 5.20
C LEU A 213 3.02 -12.70 4.22
N LEU A 214 3.78 -13.14 3.22
CA LEU A 214 4.15 -12.31 2.07
C LEU A 214 3.25 -12.67 0.89
N MET A 215 2.27 -11.81 0.60
CA MET A 215 1.28 -12.01 -0.46
C MET A 215 1.10 -10.70 -1.24
N TYR A 216 1.06 -10.78 -2.58
CA TYR A 216 1.00 -9.61 -3.47
C TYR A 216 2.07 -8.55 -3.16
N ASP A 217 3.31 -9.00 -2.93
CA ASP A 217 4.44 -8.14 -2.58
C ASP A 217 4.13 -7.25 -1.35
N HIS A 218 3.41 -7.75 -0.34
CA HIS A 218 3.10 -7.03 0.90
C HIS A 218 3.21 -7.98 2.11
N TYR A 219 3.85 -7.52 3.19
CA TYR A 219 3.93 -8.28 4.45
C TYR A 219 2.69 -8.03 5.29
N MET A 220 2.08 -9.11 5.77
CA MET A 220 0.92 -9.11 6.66
C MET A 220 1.15 -10.12 7.77
N LEU A 221 0.40 -10.04 8.87
CA LEU A 221 0.38 -11.11 9.87
C LEU A 221 -0.31 -12.35 9.29
N ASN A 222 0.28 -13.53 9.49
CA ASN A 222 -0.26 -14.81 9.03
C ASN A 222 -1.32 -15.34 10.02
N GLU A 223 -2.48 -14.71 10.03
CA GLU A 223 -3.57 -14.99 10.97
C GLU A 223 -4.79 -15.64 10.29
N LYS A 224 -5.77 -16.03 11.11
CA LYS A 224 -7.09 -16.50 10.64
C LYS A 224 -8.15 -15.50 11.10
N LEU A 225 -9.11 -15.21 10.22
CA LEU A 225 -10.21 -14.28 10.51
C LEU A 225 -11.52 -15.04 10.76
N PRO A 226 -12.39 -14.56 11.66
CA PRO A 226 -13.73 -15.11 11.90
C PRO A 226 -14.69 -14.71 10.78
N THR A 227 -14.39 -15.15 9.56
CA THR A 227 -15.19 -14.91 8.36
C THR A 227 -15.26 -16.18 7.53
N SER A 228 -16.35 -16.36 6.79
CA SER A 228 -16.54 -17.52 5.91
C SER A 228 -16.31 -17.16 4.45
N SER A 229 -15.93 -18.16 3.66
CA SER A 229 -15.90 -18.00 2.22
C SER A 229 -17.30 -17.78 1.61
N MET A 230 -18.34 -18.29 2.25
CA MET A 230 -19.74 -18.16 1.79
C MET A 230 -20.23 -16.71 1.95
N PHE A 231 -19.87 -16.06 3.06
CA PHE A 231 -20.19 -14.67 3.31
C PHE A 231 -19.53 -13.77 2.26
N ILE A 232 -18.23 -13.95 1.99
CA ILE A 232 -17.51 -13.12 1.01
C ILE A 232 -18.13 -13.29 -0.39
N LYS A 233 -18.44 -14.52 -0.81
CA LYS A 233 -19.00 -14.79 -2.15
C LYS A 233 -20.44 -14.30 -2.35
N ASN A 234 -21.23 -14.23 -1.28
CA ASN A 234 -22.67 -13.96 -1.34
C ASN A 234 -23.09 -12.79 -0.45
N TYR A 235 -22.19 -11.83 -0.26
CA TYR A 235 -22.35 -10.71 0.67
C TYR A 235 -23.70 -10.00 0.50
N GLU A 236 -24.07 -9.64 -0.73
CA GLU A 236 -25.32 -8.93 -1.01
C GLU A 236 -26.55 -9.74 -0.61
N ASP A 237 -26.58 -11.03 -0.95
CA ASP A 237 -27.69 -11.93 -0.63
C ASP A 237 -27.80 -12.15 0.87
N VAL A 238 -26.67 -12.31 1.56
CA VAL A 238 -26.63 -12.45 3.02
C VAL A 238 -27.14 -11.16 3.68
N CYS A 239 -26.74 -10.00 3.20
CA CYS A 239 -27.23 -8.71 3.70
C CYS A 239 -28.74 -8.52 3.45
N LYS A 240 -29.25 -8.96 2.29
CA LYS A 240 -30.68 -8.90 1.95
C LYS A 240 -31.54 -9.84 2.79
N LEU A 241 -31.06 -11.05 3.10
CA LEU A 241 -31.82 -12.07 3.83
C LEU A 241 -31.67 -11.94 5.36
N CYS A 242 -30.50 -11.51 5.83
CA CYS A 242 -30.19 -11.37 7.25
C CYS A 242 -30.09 -9.87 7.64
N LYS A 243 -31.04 -9.04 7.20
CA LYS A 243 -30.97 -7.57 7.36
C LYS A 243 -30.66 -7.14 8.79
N ASP A 244 -31.38 -7.73 9.75
CA ASP A 244 -31.32 -7.40 11.18
C ASP A 244 -30.08 -7.94 11.91
N TRP A 245 -29.21 -8.69 11.23
CA TRP A 245 -28.00 -9.22 11.85
C TRP A 245 -26.86 -8.20 11.80
N THR A 246 -26.03 -8.20 12.84
CA THR A 246 -24.77 -7.44 12.81
C THR A 246 -23.84 -8.00 11.73
N LEU A 247 -22.90 -7.19 11.28
CA LEU A 247 -21.92 -7.58 10.28
C LEU A 247 -21.08 -8.78 10.74
N GLU A 248 -20.64 -8.79 12.00
CA GLU A 248 -19.84 -9.87 12.58
C GLU A 248 -20.62 -11.19 12.54
N LYS A 249 -21.93 -11.14 12.81
CA LYS A 249 -22.79 -12.32 12.72
C LYS A 249 -23.00 -12.77 11.27
N LYS A 250 -23.12 -11.83 10.32
CA LYS A 250 -23.20 -12.13 8.88
C LYS A 250 -21.91 -12.79 8.37
N MET A 251 -20.74 -12.35 8.84
CA MET A 251 -19.43 -12.92 8.47
C MET A 251 -19.31 -14.42 8.79
N LEU A 252 -20.05 -14.90 9.80
CA LEU A 252 -20.03 -16.30 10.24
C LEU A 252 -20.99 -17.23 9.46
N VAL A 253 -21.75 -16.69 8.49
CA VAL A 253 -22.68 -17.47 7.65
C VAL A 253 -21.88 -18.46 6.81
N ASN A 254 -22.04 -19.76 7.04
CA ASN A 254 -21.20 -20.78 6.38
C ASN A 254 -21.97 -21.67 5.40
N ARG A 255 -23.31 -21.72 5.49
CA ARG A 255 -24.17 -22.54 4.62
C ARG A 255 -25.47 -21.83 4.31
N ARG A 256 -25.94 -21.99 3.08
CA ARG A 256 -27.27 -21.56 2.62
C ARG A 256 -28.23 -22.74 2.64
N TYR A 257 -29.44 -22.50 3.15
CA TYR A 257 -30.62 -23.33 2.93
C TYR A 257 -31.65 -22.51 2.15
N GLU A 258 -32.73 -23.14 1.68
CA GLU A 258 -33.77 -22.46 0.86
C GLU A 258 -34.34 -21.22 1.54
N THR A 259 -34.58 -21.28 2.85
CA THR A 259 -35.26 -20.21 3.61
C THR A 259 -34.41 -19.56 4.69
N ARG A 260 -33.18 -20.04 4.93
CA ARG A 260 -32.31 -19.54 6.01
C ARG A 260 -30.83 -19.76 5.74
N TYR A 261 -29.99 -19.01 6.45
CA TYR A 261 -28.56 -19.28 6.55
C TYR A 261 -28.21 -19.94 7.88
N ALA A 262 -27.22 -20.84 7.87
CA ALA A 262 -26.57 -21.30 9.10
C ALA A 262 -25.28 -20.53 9.36
N ILE A 263 -25.04 -20.28 10.64
CA ILE A 263 -23.80 -19.71 11.15
C ILE A 263 -22.94 -20.81 11.78
N ASN A 264 -21.63 -20.63 11.74
CA ASN A 264 -20.70 -21.39 12.54
C ASN A 264 -19.78 -20.43 13.29
N SER A 265 -20.00 -20.30 14.61
CA SER A 265 -19.25 -19.38 15.47
C SER A 265 -17.77 -19.73 15.65
N LYS A 266 -17.39 -20.99 15.39
CA LYS A 266 -15.99 -21.44 15.46
C LYS A 266 -15.28 -21.35 14.12
N LEU A 267 -15.97 -20.92 13.06
CA LEU A 267 -15.39 -20.86 11.74
C LEU A 267 -14.37 -19.73 11.65
N VAL A 268 -13.16 -20.07 11.24
CA VAL A 268 -12.11 -19.13 10.89
C VAL A 268 -11.52 -19.49 9.54
N THR A 269 -11.17 -18.47 8.75
CA THR A 269 -10.57 -18.62 7.42
C THR A 269 -9.18 -17.99 7.44
N PRO A 270 -8.13 -18.67 6.93
CA PRO A 270 -6.78 -18.08 6.81
C PRO A 270 -6.80 -16.77 6.01
N LEU A 271 -6.04 -15.75 6.44
CA LEU A 271 -5.98 -14.45 5.78
C LEU A 271 -5.68 -14.58 4.28
N ALA A 272 -4.70 -15.41 3.91
CA ALA A 272 -4.37 -15.65 2.49
C ALA A 272 -5.60 -16.04 1.67
N LYS A 273 -6.48 -16.89 2.23
CA LYS A 273 -7.71 -17.32 1.56
C LYS A 273 -8.76 -16.21 1.51
N VAL A 274 -8.85 -15.38 2.54
CA VAL A 274 -9.72 -14.19 2.55
C VAL A 274 -9.30 -13.24 1.43
N ILE A 275 -8.01 -12.90 1.34
CA ILE A 275 -7.47 -12.01 0.31
C ILE A 275 -7.72 -12.58 -1.11
N GLU A 276 -7.46 -13.87 -1.34
CA GLU A 276 -7.81 -14.53 -2.62
C GLU A 276 -9.28 -14.34 -2.99
N LEU A 277 -10.19 -14.55 -2.03
CA LEU A 277 -11.63 -14.45 -2.27
C LEU A 277 -12.04 -13.00 -2.55
N LEU A 278 -11.44 -12.03 -1.88
CA LEU A 278 -11.68 -10.61 -2.14
C LEU A 278 -11.26 -10.21 -3.56
N PHE A 279 -10.09 -10.66 -4.02
CA PHE A 279 -9.68 -10.46 -5.42
C PHE A 279 -10.61 -11.17 -6.41
N THR A 280 -10.94 -12.44 -6.13
CA THR A 280 -11.80 -13.26 -7.01
C THR A 280 -13.20 -12.66 -7.19
N ASN A 281 -13.73 -12.02 -6.15
CA ASN A 281 -15.06 -11.40 -6.16
C ASN A 281 -15.01 -9.88 -6.43
N ASN A 282 -13.87 -9.34 -6.90
CA ASN A 282 -13.68 -7.93 -7.26
C ASN A 282 -13.98 -6.93 -6.13
N TYR A 283 -13.68 -7.28 -4.89
CA TYR A 283 -13.81 -6.36 -3.75
C TYR A 283 -12.61 -5.43 -3.58
N PHE A 284 -11.52 -5.62 -4.32
CA PHE A 284 -10.39 -4.70 -4.28
C PHE A 284 -10.48 -3.65 -5.38
N GLU A 285 -10.39 -2.38 -5.00
CA GLU A 285 -10.26 -1.26 -5.92
C GLU A 285 -8.84 -0.69 -5.84
N PRO A 286 -8.14 -0.49 -6.97
CA PRO A 286 -6.78 0.06 -6.96
C PRO A 286 -6.77 1.51 -6.46
N ILE A 287 -5.76 1.82 -5.63
CA ILE A 287 -5.45 3.18 -5.20
C ILE A 287 -4.60 3.83 -6.29
N ARG A 288 -5.02 4.99 -6.81
CA ARG A 288 -4.22 5.74 -7.78
C ARG A 288 -3.11 6.49 -7.05
N THR A 289 -1.93 6.61 -7.66
CA THR A 289 -0.79 7.31 -7.04
C THR A 289 -1.13 8.76 -6.72
N GLY A 290 -1.82 9.44 -7.63
CA GLY A 290 -2.27 10.81 -7.43
C GLY A 290 -3.09 10.94 -6.14
N GLU A 291 -4.09 10.08 -5.95
CA GLU A 291 -4.97 10.09 -4.77
C GLU A 291 -4.19 9.93 -3.47
N LEU A 292 -3.25 8.98 -3.40
CA LEU A 292 -2.43 8.81 -2.20
C LEU A 292 -1.49 9.99 -1.97
N CYS A 293 -0.83 10.48 -3.02
CA CYS A 293 0.12 11.58 -2.94
C CYS A 293 -0.55 12.90 -2.55
N THR A 294 -1.81 13.14 -2.96
CA THR A 294 -2.58 14.34 -2.63
C THR A 294 -2.56 14.63 -1.13
N TYR A 295 -2.75 13.61 -0.28
CA TYR A 295 -2.75 13.76 1.19
C TYR A 295 -1.42 14.22 1.79
N PHE A 296 -0.33 14.22 1.02
CA PHE A 296 1.00 14.68 1.45
C PHE A 296 1.44 15.95 0.74
N THR A 297 0.59 16.51 -0.12
CA THR A 297 0.88 17.79 -0.79
C THR A 297 0.68 18.95 0.17
N THR A 298 1.41 20.04 -0.08
CA THR A 298 1.19 21.32 0.62
C THR A 298 -0.23 21.83 0.41
N MET A 299 -0.82 21.63 -0.79
CA MET A 299 -2.20 22.04 -1.06
C MET A 299 -3.20 21.40 -0.10
N TYR A 300 -3.08 20.09 0.13
CA TYR A 300 -3.95 19.39 1.08
C TYR A 300 -3.73 19.83 2.53
N ASN A 301 -2.48 19.99 2.96
CA ASN A 301 -2.16 20.35 4.35
C ASN A 301 -2.62 21.77 4.71
N GLU A 302 -2.59 22.70 3.75
CA GLU A 302 -2.95 24.11 3.93
C GLU A 302 -4.42 24.39 3.53
N ASN A 303 -5.22 23.34 3.23
CA ASN A 303 -6.61 23.45 2.72
C ASN A 303 -6.75 24.43 1.54
N LEU A 304 -5.75 24.47 0.65
CA LEU A 304 -5.79 25.33 -0.52
C LEU A 304 -6.78 24.78 -1.54
N GLU A 305 -7.51 25.68 -2.22
CA GLU A 305 -8.39 25.29 -3.32
C GLU A 305 -7.58 24.60 -4.43
N GLU A 306 -8.23 23.64 -5.09
CA GLU A 306 -7.65 22.96 -6.24
C GLU A 306 -7.34 24.00 -7.32
N MET A 307 -6.08 24.07 -7.77
CA MET A 307 -5.71 24.95 -8.87
C MET A 307 -6.31 24.42 -10.17
N ILE A 308 -7.48 24.94 -10.52
CA ILE A 308 -8.29 24.49 -11.67
C ILE A 308 -7.67 24.96 -13.00
N ASP A 309 -6.88 26.03 -12.96
CA ASP A 309 -6.17 26.59 -14.09
C ASP A 309 -4.81 27.19 -13.68
N LEU A 310 -3.99 27.48 -14.69
CA LEU A 310 -2.71 28.18 -14.56
C LEU A 310 -2.83 29.67 -14.93
N THR A 311 -4.04 30.23 -14.89
CA THR A 311 -4.22 31.65 -15.23
C THR A 311 -3.80 32.52 -14.05
N TYR A 312 -2.70 33.23 -14.25
CA TYR A 312 -2.27 34.30 -13.35
C TYR A 312 -3.01 35.58 -13.74
N ASN A 313 -3.59 36.28 -12.76
CA ASN A 313 -3.98 37.67 -12.96
C ASN A 313 -2.67 38.47 -13.11
N GLU A 314 -2.51 39.14 -14.25
CA GLU A 314 -1.36 40.02 -14.55
C GLU A 314 -1.17 41.12 -13.51
#